data_AF-A0A1S1M9A8-F1
#
_entry.id   AF-A0A1S1M9A8-F1
#
_cell.length_a   1.000
_cell.length_b   1.000
_cell.length_c   1.000
_cell.angle_alpha   90.00
_cell.angle_beta   90.00
_cell.angle_gamma   90.00
#
_symmetry.space_group_name_H-M   'P 1'
#
loop_
_entity.id
_entity.type
_entity.pdbx_description
1 polymer ?
#
loop_
_entity_poly.entity_id
_entity_poly.type
_entity_poly.pdbx_seq_one_letter_code
_entity_poly.pdbx_strand_id
1 'polypeptide(L)'
;MATKPKAVLGGTAWAGAAAAVAGIAGTATALRSPSVVRRLNNWAARKLTDAQRADRHAAILPSPIPGPSFYSEPGDLTSRANGEIVRTHRVFPRIPLPGLTIQRFMVRSTDTAGNAVPVTATLIEPNRPWRGPGARPVVVRNQPINSLGLKAAPSYRIERGMYVDVPPFAPLLLARNYAVLVPDHEGPRMAYSAGVMAAHAVLDSVRGMRGLRPDLVESPMVMDGYSGGAIATVWAAQEQPVYAPELSFKGAVAGGTPTDYALLYRSMNSALGSGLFAAATIGQAREYPDMLELFGDFALYMTTLIKDLPQPPLAVAGLARIDLDVLAAIPEPFESTIAQNVIAANKPGAAAPVMPILLYHGSRDRFIGDQFVPEQGAKALIESWRSKGATVDYLPVPGEHLIAAGWAMPSVLRWMRGALGD
;
A
#
# COMPACT_ATOMS: atom_id res chain seq x y z
N MET A 1 -34.24 12.14 33.51
CA MET A 1 -34.59 11.76 32.12
C MET A 1 -33.31 11.52 31.35
N ALA A 2 -32.95 10.25 31.16
CA ALA A 2 -31.74 9.84 30.47
C ALA A 2 -31.97 9.82 28.96
N THR A 3 -31.16 10.57 28.21
CA THR A 3 -31.17 10.58 26.75
C THR A 3 -30.32 9.43 26.22
N LYS A 4 -30.92 8.52 25.45
CA LYS A 4 -30.25 7.42 24.77
C LYS A 4 -29.30 7.94 23.67
N PRO A 5 -28.11 7.36 23.48
CA PRO A 5 -27.23 7.70 22.37
C PRO A 5 -27.78 7.18 21.05
N LYS A 6 -27.79 8.03 20.03
CA LYS A 6 -28.16 7.69 18.65
C LYS A 6 -27.14 6.70 18.08
N ALA A 7 -27.64 5.52 17.70
CA ALA A 7 -26.87 4.52 16.97
C ALA A 7 -26.41 5.07 15.62
N VAL A 8 -25.13 4.83 15.33
CA VAL A 8 -24.44 5.23 14.10
C VAL A 8 -25.00 4.42 12.93
N LEU A 9 -25.59 5.13 11.95
CA LEU A 9 -26.13 4.63 10.67
C LEU A 9 -25.03 4.14 9.69
N GLY A 10 -24.05 3.40 10.19
CA GLY A 10 -22.90 2.94 9.40
C GLY A 10 -23.09 1.59 8.70
N GLY A 11 -24.13 0.81 9.02
CA GLY A 11 -24.25 -0.59 8.55
C GLY A 11 -24.96 -0.80 7.21
N THR A 12 -25.80 0.13 6.77
CA THR A 12 -26.71 -0.10 5.63
C THR A 12 -26.06 0.07 4.26
N ALA A 13 -25.07 0.95 4.13
CA ALA A 13 -24.28 1.08 2.90
C ALA A 13 -23.38 -0.16 2.64
N TRP A 14 -22.95 -0.84 3.72
CA TRP A 14 -22.03 -1.99 3.66
C TRP A 14 -22.75 -3.27 3.24
N ALA A 15 -23.96 -3.50 3.75
CA ALA A 15 -24.81 -4.58 3.28
C ALA A 15 -25.30 -4.34 1.84
N GLY A 16 -25.55 -3.08 1.46
CA GLY A 16 -26.04 -2.72 0.12
C GLY A 16 -25.05 -2.98 -1.01
N ALA A 17 -23.76 -2.66 -0.83
CA ALA A 17 -22.74 -2.94 -1.84
C ALA A 17 -22.48 -4.45 -1.97
N ALA A 18 -22.35 -5.17 -0.84
CA ALA A 18 -22.16 -6.62 -0.83
C ALA A 18 -23.38 -7.38 -1.39
N ALA A 19 -24.61 -6.92 -1.11
CA ALA A 19 -25.83 -7.49 -1.68
C ALA A 19 -26.06 -7.11 -3.15
N ALA A 20 -25.61 -5.94 -3.61
CA ALA A 20 -25.63 -5.59 -5.03
C ALA A 20 -24.64 -6.44 -5.84
N VAL A 21 -23.47 -6.78 -5.26
CA VAL A 21 -22.53 -7.74 -5.86
C VAL A 21 -23.11 -9.16 -5.85
N ALA A 22 -23.59 -9.64 -4.71
CA ALA A 22 -24.07 -11.02 -4.53
C ALA A 22 -25.44 -11.30 -5.15
N GLY A 23 -26.27 -10.28 -5.34
CA GLY A 23 -27.60 -10.39 -5.95
C GLY A 23 -27.60 -10.26 -7.48
N ILE A 24 -26.53 -9.73 -8.07
CA ILE A 24 -26.45 -9.47 -9.51
C ILE A 24 -25.39 -10.34 -10.17
N ALA A 25 -24.23 -10.58 -9.54
CA ALA A 25 -23.37 -11.70 -9.92
C ALA A 25 -23.90 -12.95 -9.21
N GLY A 26 -24.35 -13.95 -9.97
CA GLY A 26 -24.47 -15.30 -9.44
C GLY A 26 -23.15 -15.74 -8.78
N THR A 27 -23.18 -16.87 -8.09
CA THR A 27 -21.96 -17.50 -7.52
C THR A 27 -20.80 -17.50 -8.53
N ALA A 28 -19.54 -17.51 -8.11
CA ALA A 28 -18.39 -17.51 -9.04
C ALA A 28 -18.49 -18.58 -10.16
N THR A 29 -19.20 -19.67 -9.90
CA THR A 29 -19.60 -20.68 -10.90
C THR A 29 -20.43 -20.11 -12.06
N ALA A 30 -21.40 -19.23 -11.79
CA ALA A 30 -22.24 -18.60 -12.81
C ALA A 30 -21.45 -17.65 -13.72
N LEU A 31 -20.44 -16.97 -13.18
CA LEU A 31 -19.55 -16.08 -13.95
C LEU A 31 -18.68 -16.84 -14.96
N ARG A 32 -18.57 -18.17 -14.86
CA ARG A 32 -17.90 -18.98 -15.88
C ARG A 32 -18.70 -19.12 -17.19
N SER A 33 -19.98 -18.76 -17.20
CA SER A 33 -20.79 -18.78 -18.43
C SER A 33 -20.60 -17.49 -19.24
N PRO A 34 -20.12 -17.56 -20.50
CA PRO A 34 -19.99 -16.38 -21.36
C PRO A 34 -21.33 -15.66 -21.58
N SER A 35 -22.44 -16.40 -21.57
CA SER A 35 -23.79 -15.83 -21.71
C SER A 35 -24.23 -15.00 -20.50
N VAL A 36 -23.75 -15.36 -19.30
CA VAL A 36 -24.04 -14.65 -18.06
C VAL A 36 -23.20 -13.37 -18.03
N VAL A 37 -21.89 -13.48 -18.30
CA VAL A 37 -20.99 -12.32 -18.37
C VAL A 37 -21.47 -11.29 -19.40
N ARG A 38 -21.88 -11.72 -20.59
CA ARG A 38 -22.43 -10.81 -21.62
C ARG A 38 -23.68 -10.07 -21.14
N ARG A 39 -24.59 -10.77 -20.45
CA ARG A 39 -25.79 -10.16 -19.86
C ARG A 39 -25.42 -9.15 -18.77
N LEU A 40 -24.43 -9.46 -17.95
CA LEU A 40 -23.92 -8.56 -16.92
C LEU A 40 -23.26 -7.32 -17.52
N ASN A 41 -22.42 -7.47 -18.54
CA ASN A 41 -21.84 -6.34 -19.25
C ASN A 41 -22.92 -5.44 -19.87
N ASN A 42 -23.89 -6.00 -20.59
CA ASN A 42 -25.01 -5.21 -21.16
C ASN A 42 -25.87 -4.52 -20.09
N TRP A 43 -26.02 -5.14 -18.92
CA TRP A 43 -26.71 -4.52 -17.79
C TRP A 43 -25.88 -3.38 -17.19
N ALA A 44 -24.59 -3.61 -16.94
CA ALA A 44 -23.67 -2.65 -16.35
C ALA A 44 -23.43 -1.44 -17.27
N ALA A 45 -23.33 -1.66 -18.57
CA ALA A 45 -23.22 -0.61 -19.59
C ALA A 45 -24.36 0.42 -19.46
N ARG A 46 -25.58 -0.03 -19.09
CA ARG A 46 -26.75 0.85 -18.85
C ARG A 46 -26.78 1.49 -17.47
N LYS A 47 -25.98 1.00 -16.53
CA LYS A 47 -25.88 1.52 -15.15
C LYS A 47 -24.76 2.53 -14.96
N LEU A 48 -23.71 2.45 -15.77
CA LEU A 48 -22.69 3.49 -15.85
C LEU A 48 -23.34 4.81 -16.29
N THR A 49 -22.89 5.93 -15.72
CA THR A 49 -23.30 7.26 -16.18
C THR A 49 -22.55 7.65 -17.46
N ASP A 50 -23.04 8.65 -18.18
CA ASP A 50 -22.33 9.19 -19.35
C ASP A 50 -20.93 9.69 -18.97
N ALA A 51 -20.81 10.35 -17.81
CA ALA A 51 -19.53 10.81 -17.29
C ALA A 51 -18.57 9.65 -16.99
N GLN A 52 -19.06 8.55 -16.40
CA GLN A 52 -18.23 7.37 -16.11
C GLN A 52 -17.76 6.65 -17.37
N ARG A 53 -18.55 6.67 -18.45
CA ARG A 53 -18.15 6.12 -19.75
C ARG A 53 -17.14 7.02 -20.47
N ALA A 54 -17.35 8.33 -20.42
CA ALA A 54 -16.50 9.31 -21.07
C ALA A 54 -15.10 9.37 -20.44
N ASP A 55 -15.01 9.23 -19.11
CA ASP A 55 -13.75 9.19 -18.39
C ASP A 55 -13.73 8.02 -17.40
N ARG A 56 -13.34 6.85 -17.93
CA ARG A 56 -13.24 5.62 -17.14
C ARG A 56 -12.17 5.70 -16.06
N HIS A 57 -11.13 6.51 -16.24
CA HIS A 57 -10.05 6.66 -15.25
C HIS A 57 -10.55 7.47 -14.05
N ALA A 58 -11.15 8.63 -14.29
CA ALA A 58 -11.77 9.42 -13.23
C ALA A 58 -12.85 8.62 -12.48
N ALA A 59 -13.59 7.75 -13.17
CA ALA A 59 -14.63 6.91 -12.56
C ALA A 59 -14.10 5.94 -11.49
N ILE A 60 -12.82 5.53 -11.56
CA ILE A 60 -12.20 4.60 -10.62
C ILE A 60 -11.34 5.27 -9.55
N LEU A 61 -11.10 6.59 -9.63
CA LEU A 61 -10.34 7.34 -8.62
C LEU A 61 -11.07 7.37 -7.26
N PRO A 62 -10.33 7.42 -6.14
CA PRO A 62 -10.94 7.52 -4.82
C PRO A 62 -11.78 8.80 -4.73
N SER A 63 -12.88 8.73 -3.99
CA SER A 63 -13.69 9.91 -3.71
C SER A 63 -12.90 10.88 -2.83
N PRO A 64 -12.91 12.19 -3.14
CA PRO A 64 -12.25 13.18 -2.30
C PRO A 64 -12.87 13.20 -0.90
N ILE A 65 -12.07 13.53 0.10
CA ILE A 65 -12.57 13.73 1.46
C ILE A 65 -13.43 15.01 1.46
N PRO A 66 -14.72 14.95 1.83
CA PRO A 66 -15.61 16.10 1.71
C PRO A 66 -15.22 17.29 2.61
N GLY A 67 -15.43 18.50 2.10
CA GLY A 67 -15.20 19.77 2.80
C GLY A 67 -13.75 20.26 2.77
N PRO A 68 -13.48 21.49 3.25
CA PRO A 68 -12.12 21.98 3.42
C PRO A 68 -11.39 21.09 4.42
N SER A 69 -10.32 20.43 3.98
CA SER A 69 -9.54 19.54 4.83
C SER A 69 -8.06 19.63 4.50
N PHE A 70 -7.24 19.06 5.37
CA PHE A 70 -5.81 18.90 5.11
C PHE A 70 -5.51 18.23 3.75
N TYR A 71 -6.41 17.36 3.29
CA TYR A 71 -6.30 16.54 2.08
C TYR A 71 -6.95 17.18 0.84
N SER A 72 -7.48 18.40 0.93
CA SER A 72 -7.98 19.11 -0.25
C SER A 72 -6.84 19.37 -1.23
N GLU A 73 -7.13 19.41 -2.54
CA GLU A 73 -6.12 19.67 -3.58
C GLU A 73 -5.24 20.89 -3.22
N PRO A 74 -3.90 20.77 -3.24
CA PRO A 74 -3.01 21.87 -2.90
C PRO A 74 -2.83 22.93 -3.99
N GLY A 75 -3.37 22.72 -5.18
CA GLY A 75 -3.10 23.55 -6.36
C GLY A 75 -1.88 23.06 -7.11
N ASP A 76 -1.25 23.94 -7.91
CA ASP A 76 -0.11 23.57 -8.75
C ASP A 76 1.14 23.22 -7.92
N LEU A 77 1.72 22.05 -8.20
CA LEU A 77 2.93 21.50 -7.57
C LEU A 77 4.11 21.39 -8.55
N THR A 78 3.95 21.80 -9.80
CA THR A 78 4.95 21.59 -10.86
C THR A 78 6.27 22.32 -10.59
N SER A 79 6.22 23.51 -9.99
CA SER A 79 7.41 24.32 -9.68
C SER A 79 8.09 23.95 -8.36
N ARG A 80 7.55 23.01 -7.58
CA ARG A 80 8.06 22.62 -6.27
C ARG A 80 9.04 21.46 -6.37
N ALA A 81 10.01 21.42 -5.47
CA ALA A 81 10.95 20.31 -5.40
C ALA A 81 10.30 19.05 -4.83
N ASN A 82 10.78 17.88 -5.23
CA ASN A 82 10.40 16.61 -4.59
C ASN A 82 10.73 16.65 -3.09
N GLY A 83 9.76 16.28 -2.25
CA GLY A 83 9.87 16.35 -0.79
C GLY A 83 9.62 17.74 -0.18
N GLU A 84 9.39 18.77 -0.99
CA GLU A 84 9.07 20.11 -0.48
C GLU A 84 7.73 20.09 0.27
N ILE A 85 7.72 20.65 1.48
CA ILE A 85 6.54 20.70 2.34
C ILE A 85 5.51 21.67 1.77
N VAL A 86 4.30 21.17 1.55
CA VAL A 86 3.14 21.91 1.06
C VAL A 86 2.23 22.31 2.22
N ARG A 87 2.02 21.40 3.19
CA ARG A 87 1.19 21.64 4.38
C ARG A 87 1.72 20.88 5.59
N THR A 88 1.49 21.43 6.77
CA THR A 88 1.79 20.78 8.06
C THR A 88 0.62 20.93 9.01
N HIS A 89 0.36 19.92 9.83
CA HIS A 89 -0.68 19.95 10.84
C HIS A 89 -0.26 19.11 12.05
N ARG A 90 -0.27 19.71 13.24
CA ARG A 90 -0.13 18.96 14.48
C ARG A 90 -1.39 18.14 14.73
N VAL A 91 -1.23 16.84 14.92
CA VAL A 91 -2.36 15.92 15.09
C VAL A 91 -2.59 15.67 16.58
N PHE A 92 -3.84 15.83 16.99
CA PHE A 92 -4.35 15.38 18.29
C PHE A 92 -5.34 14.24 18.02
N PRO A 93 -4.90 12.97 18.13
CA PRO A 93 -5.75 11.84 17.82
C PRO A 93 -7.00 11.81 18.71
N ARG A 94 -8.12 11.31 18.17
CA ARG A 94 -9.36 11.12 18.95
C ARG A 94 -9.20 10.22 20.17
N ILE A 95 -8.25 9.28 20.11
CA ILE A 95 -7.82 8.48 21.26
C ILE A 95 -6.46 9.03 21.69
N PRO A 96 -6.36 9.71 22.86
CA PRO A 96 -5.12 10.34 23.28
C PRO A 96 -3.95 9.35 23.39
N LEU A 97 -2.79 9.75 22.86
CA LEU A 97 -1.53 9.03 22.98
C LEU A 97 -0.54 9.89 23.80
N PRO A 98 -0.60 9.83 25.14
CA PRO A 98 0.20 10.70 25.99
C PRO A 98 1.71 10.45 25.80
N GLY A 99 2.50 11.51 25.90
CA GLY A 99 3.96 11.43 25.75
C GLY A 99 4.46 11.32 24.31
N LEU A 100 3.57 11.44 23.31
CA LEU A 100 3.94 11.52 21.90
C LEU A 100 3.59 12.89 21.31
N THR A 101 4.40 13.33 20.34
CA THR A 101 4.09 14.41 19.41
C THR A 101 3.83 13.80 18.04
N ILE A 102 2.70 14.17 17.44
CA ILE A 102 2.29 13.64 16.14
C ILE A 102 2.12 14.81 15.19
N GLN A 103 2.80 14.77 14.06
CA GLN A 103 2.72 15.76 13.01
C GLN A 103 2.36 15.07 11.70
N ARG A 104 1.29 15.51 11.05
CA ARG A 104 1.00 15.15 9.66
C ARG A 104 1.52 16.25 8.76
N PHE A 105 2.10 15.88 7.63
CA PHE A 105 2.54 16.82 6.61
C PHE A 105 2.22 16.29 5.22
N MET A 106 2.19 17.20 4.25
CA MET A 106 2.00 16.95 2.84
C MET A 106 3.23 17.47 2.12
N VAL A 107 3.76 16.69 1.19
CA VAL A 107 4.88 17.06 0.32
C VAL A 107 4.48 16.98 -1.14
N ARG A 108 5.22 17.69 -1.99
CA ARG A 108 5.25 17.40 -3.42
C ARG A 108 6.04 16.12 -3.66
N SER A 109 5.48 15.22 -4.46
CA SER A 109 6.11 13.99 -4.94
C SER A 109 5.87 13.83 -6.44
N THR A 110 6.28 12.70 -7.01
CA THR A 110 6.15 12.37 -8.42
C THR A 110 5.44 11.03 -8.58
N ASP A 111 4.41 10.96 -9.42
CA ASP A 111 3.68 9.72 -9.68
C ASP A 111 4.43 8.79 -10.65
N THR A 112 3.84 7.63 -10.97
CA THR A 112 4.46 6.63 -11.86
C THR A 112 4.70 7.17 -13.27
N ALA A 113 3.91 8.15 -13.72
CA ALA A 113 4.01 8.77 -15.04
C ALA A 113 4.88 10.03 -15.05
N GLY A 114 5.50 10.41 -13.93
CA GLY A 114 6.36 11.59 -13.83
C GLY A 114 5.64 12.89 -13.47
N ASN A 115 4.35 12.85 -13.15
CA ASN A 115 3.56 14.04 -12.82
C ASN A 115 3.71 14.42 -11.34
N ALA A 116 3.66 15.73 -11.06
CA ALA A 116 3.70 16.22 -9.68
C ALA A 116 2.39 15.86 -8.95
N VAL A 117 2.52 15.24 -7.78
CA VAL A 117 1.38 14.80 -6.95
C VAL A 117 1.59 15.08 -5.46
N PRO A 118 0.53 15.35 -4.68
CA PRO A 118 0.65 15.48 -3.23
C PRO A 118 0.74 14.12 -2.54
N VAL A 119 1.74 13.93 -1.70
CA VAL A 119 1.87 12.77 -0.81
C VAL A 119 1.81 13.23 0.64
N THR A 120 1.14 12.46 1.49
CA THR A 120 1.02 12.74 2.92
C THR A 120 1.77 11.72 3.76
N ALA A 121 2.28 12.16 4.91
CA ALA A 121 2.92 11.29 5.89
C ALA A 121 2.67 11.79 7.30
N THR A 122 2.86 10.90 8.27
CA THR A 122 2.74 11.22 9.70
C THR A 122 4.03 10.86 10.43
N LEU A 123 4.64 11.84 11.08
CA LEU A 123 5.76 11.67 11.98
C LEU A 123 5.24 11.56 13.42
N ILE A 124 5.58 10.45 14.08
CA ILE A 124 5.22 10.17 15.48
C ILE A 124 6.51 10.11 16.29
N GLU A 125 6.58 10.93 17.33
CA GLU A 125 7.78 11.08 18.13
C GLU A 125 7.51 11.01 19.61
N PRO A 126 8.30 10.24 20.36
CA PRO A 126 8.34 10.34 21.81
C PRO A 126 8.80 11.73 22.27
N ASN A 127 8.11 12.28 23.27
CA ASN A 127 8.49 13.55 23.90
C ASN A 127 9.73 13.40 24.81
N ARG A 128 10.13 12.16 25.12
CA ARG A 128 11.33 11.88 25.92
C ARG A 128 12.60 12.15 25.08
N PRO A 129 13.57 12.92 25.61
CA PRO A 129 14.85 13.13 24.93
C PRO A 129 15.53 11.81 24.55
N TRP A 130 16.12 11.74 23.37
CA TRP A 130 17.00 10.63 23.00
C TRP A 130 18.26 10.65 23.87
N ARG A 131 18.64 9.49 24.43
CA ARG A 131 19.80 9.34 25.32
C ARG A 131 20.85 8.36 24.80
N GLY A 132 20.59 7.72 23.66
CA GLY A 132 21.58 6.88 22.99
C GLY A 132 22.59 7.74 22.22
N PRO A 133 23.55 7.10 21.53
CA PRO A 133 24.53 7.82 20.75
C PRO A 133 23.89 8.56 19.57
N GLY A 134 24.49 9.68 19.17
CA GLY A 134 24.11 10.44 17.97
C GLY A 134 22.68 10.99 17.97
N ALA A 135 22.15 11.20 16.76
CA ALA A 135 20.77 11.64 16.55
C ALA A 135 19.77 10.50 16.83
N ARG A 136 18.54 10.86 17.21
CA ARG A 136 17.47 9.88 17.49
C ARG A 136 17.22 9.01 16.25
N PRO A 137 17.21 7.67 16.36
CA PRO A 137 16.87 6.80 15.24
C PRO A 137 15.47 7.05 14.69
N VAL A 138 15.32 6.91 13.37
CA VAL A 138 14.03 6.99 12.67
C VAL A 138 13.73 5.64 12.01
N VAL A 139 12.50 5.15 12.19
CA VAL A 139 11.99 4.04 11.41
C VAL A 139 10.92 4.55 10.44
N VAL A 140 11.12 4.31 9.16
CA VAL A 140 10.14 4.58 8.11
C VAL A 140 9.25 3.35 7.97
N ARG A 141 8.08 3.43 8.59
CA ARG A 141 7.12 2.35 8.78
C ARG A 141 6.12 2.33 7.62
N ASN A 142 6.39 1.49 6.63
CA ASN A 142 5.52 1.27 5.47
C ASN A 142 4.44 0.24 5.83
N GLN A 143 3.35 0.72 6.45
CA GLN A 143 2.21 -0.10 6.82
C GLN A 143 1.51 -0.71 5.58
N PRO A 144 1.05 -1.97 5.58
CA PRO A 144 0.16 -2.48 4.53
C PRO A 144 -1.18 -1.73 4.55
N ILE A 145 -1.37 -0.78 3.62
CA ILE A 145 -2.59 0.02 3.48
C ILE A 145 -3.66 -0.82 2.75
N ASN A 146 -3.30 -1.42 1.62
CA ASN A 146 -4.06 -2.42 0.88
C ASN A 146 -5.51 -2.00 0.62
N SER A 147 -5.73 -0.74 0.26
CA SER A 147 -7.05 -0.13 0.24
C SER A 147 -7.26 0.73 -1.00
N LEU A 148 -8.52 1.11 -1.27
CA LEU A 148 -8.85 1.92 -2.45
C LEU A 148 -9.28 3.34 -2.11
N GLY A 149 -9.72 3.62 -0.87
CA GLY A 149 -10.25 4.93 -0.50
C GLY A 149 -9.32 5.81 0.35
N LEU A 150 -9.32 7.13 0.12
CA LEU A 150 -8.47 8.10 0.83
C LEU A 150 -8.58 8.04 2.36
N LYS A 151 -9.74 7.67 2.91
CA LYS A 151 -9.96 7.53 4.36
C LYS A 151 -9.23 6.32 4.96
N ALA A 152 -8.67 5.44 4.14
CA ALA A 152 -7.87 4.30 4.57
C ALA A 152 -6.39 4.66 4.77
N ALA A 153 -5.94 5.81 4.26
CA ALA A 153 -4.57 6.29 4.43
C ALA A 153 -4.17 6.36 5.92
N PRO A 154 -2.97 5.88 6.30
CA PRO A 154 -2.47 5.91 7.67
C PRO A 154 -2.63 7.26 8.35
N SER A 155 -2.26 8.37 7.70
CA SER A 155 -2.33 9.70 8.29
C SER A 155 -3.76 10.15 8.64
N TYR A 156 -4.76 9.70 7.88
CA TYR A 156 -6.17 9.94 8.19
C TYR A 156 -6.62 9.07 9.37
N ARG A 157 -6.24 7.79 9.34
CA ARG A 157 -6.62 6.83 10.38
C ARG A 157 -5.99 7.16 11.73
N ILE A 158 -4.74 7.64 11.77
CA ILE A 158 -4.05 8.06 13.00
C ILE A 158 -4.81 9.19 13.67
N GLU A 159 -5.15 10.26 12.93
CA GLU A 159 -5.95 11.37 13.48
C GLU A 159 -7.28 10.89 14.05
N ARG A 160 -7.93 9.93 13.39
CA ARG A 160 -9.22 9.40 13.83
C ARG A 160 -9.14 8.37 14.96
N GLY A 161 -7.94 7.98 15.41
CA GLY A 161 -7.77 6.89 16.39
C GLY A 161 -8.19 5.52 15.85
N MET A 162 -8.15 5.35 14.53
CA MET A 162 -8.54 4.12 13.82
C MET A 162 -7.36 3.39 13.19
N TYR A 163 -6.13 3.90 13.38
CA TYR A 163 -4.92 3.26 12.89
C TYR A 163 -4.67 1.95 13.63
N VAL A 164 -4.42 0.88 12.89
CA VAL A 164 -4.05 -0.43 13.42
C VAL A 164 -2.72 -0.79 12.79
N ASP A 165 -1.70 -0.96 13.62
CA ASP A 165 -0.36 -1.29 13.16
C ASP A 165 -0.23 -2.81 12.96
N VAL A 166 0.19 -3.23 11.77
CA VAL A 166 0.28 -4.65 11.40
C VAL A 166 1.53 -4.93 10.57
N PRO A 167 2.45 -5.80 11.03
CA PRO A 167 2.57 -6.27 12.42
C PRO A 167 2.80 -5.10 13.40
N PRO A 168 2.54 -5.27 14.71
CA PRO A 168 2.55 -4.16 15.67
C PRO A 168 3.97 -3.73 16.08
N PHE A 169 4.77 -3.25 15.13
CA PHE A 169 6.12 -2.72 15.36
C PHE A 169 6.12 -1.31 15.96
N ALA A 170 5.27 -0.39 15.50
CA ALA A 170 5.28 1.01 15.91
C ALA A 170 5.22 1.21 17.44
N PRO A 171 4.36 0.50 18.22
CA PRO A 171 4.41 0.60 19.68
C PRO A 171 5.76 0.18 20.28
N LEU A 172 6.40 -0.86 19.72
CA LEU A 172 7.69 -1.37 20.19
C LEU A 172 8.86 -0.45 19.82
N LEU A 173 8.76 0.23 18.68
CA LEU A 173 9.74 1.22 18.21
C LEU A 173 9.64 2.51 19.03
N LEU A 174 8.42 3.01 19.25
CA LEU A 174 8.16 4.17 20.09
C LEU A 174 8.57 3.93 21.55
N ALA A 175 8.38 2.71 22.06
CA ALA A 175 8.85 2.32 23.39
C ALA A 175 10.39 2.34 23.52
N ARG A 176 11.12 2.17 22.41
CA ARG A 176 12.58 2.38 22.33
C ARG A 176 13.00 3.82 22.15
N ASN A 177 12.05 4.75 22.19
CA ASN A 177 12.29 6.17 22.02
C ASN A 177 12.73 6.57 20.59
N TYR A 178 12.47 5.71 19.58
CA TYR A 178 12.69 6.04 18.17
C TYR A 178 11.58 6.94 17.65
N ALA A 179 11.90 7.75 16.64
CA ALA A 179 10.89 8.42 15.83
C ALA A 179 10.34 7.42 14.80
N VAL A 180 9.05 7.52 14.48
CA VAL A 180 8.39 6.67 13.48
C VAL A 180 7.75 7.56 12.43
N LEU A 181 8.21 7.44 11.18
CA LEU A 181 7.61 8.08 10.02
C LEU A 181 6.70 7.09 9.32
N VAL A 182 5.43 7.42 9.11
CA VAL A 182 4.43 6.58 8.44
C VAL A 182 3.96 7.29 7.17
N PRO A 183 4.51 6.93 5.99
CA PRO A 183 4.05 7.47 4.70
C PRO A 183 2.69 6.88 4.28
N ASP A 184 1.85 7.70 3.64
CA ASP A 184 0.68 7.22 2.91
C ASP A 184 1.11 6.81 1.49
N HIS A 185 1.87 5.70 1.41
CA HIS A 185 2.62 5.31 0.21
C HIS A 185 1.77 4.90 -0.99
N GLU A 186 0.47 4.67 -0.84
CA GLU A 186 -0.42 4.48 -2.01
C GLU A 186 -0.74 5.80 -2.73
N GLY A 187 -0.25 6.94 -2.24
CA GLY A 187 -0.37 8.24 -2.90
C GLY A 187 -1.81 8.79 -2.91
N PRO A 188 -2.03 9.92 -3.60
CA PRO A 188 -3.34 10.60 -3.58
C PRO A 188 -4.41 9.83 -4.36
N ARG A 189 -4.00 8.90 -5.24
CA ARG A 189 -4.91 8.01 -5.95
C ARG A 189 -5.20 6.72 -5.19
N MET A 190 -4.59 6.47 -4.03
CA MET A 190 -4.68 5.16 -3.34
C MET A 190 -4.38 4.02 -4.33
N ALA A 191 -3.26 4.16 -5.04
CA ALA A 191 -2.78 3.24 -6.06
C ALA A 191 -2.13 2.02 -5.39
N TYR A 192 -2.93 1.24 -4.66
CA TYR A 192 -2.47 0.02 -4.00
C TYR A 192 -1.66 -0.83 -4.98
N SER A 193 -0.46 -1.23 -4.55
CA SER A 193 0.57 -2.05 -5.23
C SER A 193 1.43 -1.36 -6.30
N ALA A 194 1.15 -0.11 -6.67
CA ALA A 194 1.96 0.61 -7.64
C ALA A 194 3.33 0.95 -7.04
N GLY A 195 4.37 0.24 -7.52
CA GLY A 195 5.69 0.24 -6.90
C GLY A 195 6.39 1.59 -6.94
N VAL A 196 6.42 2.23 -8.11
CA VAL A 196 7.08 3.53 -8.34
C VAL A 196 6.42 4.65 -7.53
N MET A 197 5.09 4.77 -7.60
CA MET A 197 4.33 5.72 -6.76
C MET A 197 4.64 5.51 -5.27
N ALA A 198 4.68 4.26 -4.80
CA ALA A 198 5.01 3.97 -3.41
C ALA A 198 6.45 4.33 -3.05
N ALA A 199 7.44 4.05 -3.91
CA ALA A 199 8.82 4.45 -3.70
C ALA A 199 8.96 5.96 -3.53
N HIS A 200 8.43 6.73 -4.48
CA HIS A 200 8.52 8.18 -4.47
C HIS A 200 7.80 8.76 -3.25
N ALA A 201 6.62 8.24 -2.91
CA ALA A 201 5.90 8.66 -1.73
C ALA A 201 6.69 8.44 -0.44
N VAL A 202 7.36 7.29 -0.29
CA VAL A 202 8.21 6.99 0.87
C VAL A 202 9.42 7.92 0.93
N LEU A 203 10.17 8.03 -0.17
CA LEU A 203 11.42 8.80 -0.22
C LEU A 203 11.16 10.31 -0.06
N ASP A 204 10.12 10.85 -0.68
CA ASP A 204 9.76 12.26 -0.56
C ASP A 204 9.15 12.57 0.82
N SER A 205 8.51 11.60 1.47
CA SER A 205 8.10 11.76 2.88
C SER A 205 9.32 11.88 3.80
N VAL A 206 10.42 11.18 3.52
CA VAL A 206 11.68 11.32 4.27
C VAL A 206 12.31 12.69 4.02
N ARG A 207 12.32 13.18 2.77
CA ARG A 207 12.74 14.56 2.45
C ARG A 207 11.90 15.60 3.20
N GLY A 208 10.57 15.44 3.20
CA GLY A 208 9.66 16.31 3.95
C GLY A 208 9.92 16.27 5.45
N MET A 209 10.17 15.08 6.01
CA MET A 209 10.56 14.95 7.42
C MET A 209 11.83 15.74 7.72
N ARG A 210 12.86 15.66 6.86
CA ARG A 210 14.11 16.42 7.01
C ARG A 210 13.88 17.94 7.01
N GLY A 211 12.97 18.42 6.16
CA GLY A 211 12.55 19.84 6.16
C GLY A 211 11.76 20.24 7.40
N LEU A 212 10.91 19.36 7.93
CA LEU A 212 10.07 19.60 9.11
C LEU A 212 10.87 19.52 10.41
N ARG A 213 11.87 18.63 10.46
CA ARG A 213 12.68 18.29 11.62
C ARG A 213 14.16 18.23 11.25
N PRO A 214 14.84 19.40 11.17
CA PRO A 214 16.27 19.47 10.87
C PRO A 214 17.16 18.66 11.83
N ASP A 215 16.71 18.45 13.07
CA ASP A 215 17.41 17.63 14.06
C ASP A 215 17.37 16.12 13.78
N LEU A 216 16.51 15.67 12.86
CA LEU A 216 16.42 14.28 12.39
C LEU A 216 17.13 14.05 11.04
N VAL A 217 17.81 15.06 10.48
CA VAL A 217 18.49 14.95 9.17
C VAL A 217 19.61 13.90 9.21
N GLU A 218 20.37 13.93 10.30
CA GLU A 218 21.50 13.03 10.60
C GLU A 218 21.07 11.74 11.32
N SER A 219 19.77 11.52 11.50
CA SER A 219 19.25 10.32 12.16
C SER A 219 19.67 9.06 11.38
N PRO A 220 20.13 8.00 12.06
CA PRO A 220 20.20 6.69 11.43
C PRO A 220 18.77 6.25 11.10
N MET A 221 18.53 5.84 9.85
CA MET A 221 17.20 5.49 9.36
C MET A 221 17.15 4.04 8.88
N VAL A 222 16.06 3.34 9.19
CA VAL A 222 15.72 2.06 8.56
C VAL A 222 14.30 2.11 8.00
N MET A 223 14.07 1.45 6.88
CA MET A 223 12.72 1.23 6.35
C MET A 223 12.20 -0.14 6.80
N ASP A 224 10.92 -0.24 7.14
CA ASP A 224 10.28 -1.52 7.42
C ASP A 224 8.91 -1.63 6.74
N GLY A 225 8.59 -2.82 6.22
CA GLY A 225 7.27 -3.10 5.65
C GLY A 225 6.96 -4.59 5.59
N TYR A 226 5.68 -4.94 5.66
CA TYR A 226 5.20 -6.31 5.54
C TYR A 226 4.04 -6.40 4.55
N SER A 227 3.94 -7.50 3.80
CA SER A 227 2.86 -7.72 2.83
C SER A 227 2.81 -6.58 1.80
N GLY A 228 1.68 -5.91 1.58
CA GLY A 228 1.62 -4.73 0.71
C GLY A 228 2.53 -3.57 1.12
N GLY A 229 2.86 -3.44 2.41
CA GLY A 229 3.87 -2.48 2.87
C GLY A 229 5.30 -2.87 2.48
N ALA A 230 5.56 -4.17 2.29
CA ALA A 230 6.83 -4.65 1.79
C ALA A 230 7.06 -4.27 0.32
N ILE A 231 5.98 -4.12 -0.49
CA ILE A 231 6.06 -3.57 -1.86
C ILE A 231 6.69 -2.17 -1.80
N ALA A 232 6.14 -1.28 -0.98
CA ALA A 232 6.65 0.07 -0.81
C ALA A 232 8.10 0.08 -0.33
N THR A 233 8.46 -0.79 0.62
CA THR A 233 9.84 -0.88 1.14
C THR A 233 10.84 -1.34 0.09
N VAL A 234 10.54 -2.40 -0.68
CA VAL A 234 11.50 -2.90 -1.69
C VAL A 234 11.66 -1.94 -2.86
N TRP A 235 10.57 -1.28 -3.28
CA TRP A 235 10.62 -0.27 -4.32
C TRP A 235 11.35 0.99 -3.86
N ALA A 236 11.08 1.50 -2.65
CA ALA A 236 11.82 2.64 -2.10
C ALA A 236 13.33 2.33 -1.99
N ALA A 237 13.70 1.13 -1.53
CA ALA A 237 15.09 0.70 -1.46
C ALA A 237 15.77 0.64 -2.84
N GLN A 238 15.05 0.15 -3.86
CA GLN A 238 15.53 0.08 -5.23
C GLN A 238 15.70 1.47 -5.88
N GLU A 239 14.73 2.37 -5.70
CA GLU A 239 14.71 3.68 -6.36
C GLU A 239 15.64 4.69 -5.67
N GLN A 240 15.91 4.53 -4.38
CA GLN A 240 16.70 5.47 -3.59
C GLN A 240 18.03 5.90 -4.25
N PRO A 241 18.87 5.01 -4.81
CA PRO A 241 20.17 5.39 -5.37
C PRO A 241 20.09 6.38 -6.54
N VAL A 242 18.95 6.45 -7.24
CA VAL A 242 18.76 7.31 -8.41
C VAL A 242 17.77 8.44 -8.11
N TYR A 243 16.63 8.12 -7.52
CA TYR A 243 15.57 9.09 -7.24
C TYR A 243 15.89 10.00 -6.04
N ALA A 244 16.58 9.47 -5.03
CA ALA A 244 16.91 10.18 -3.80
C ALA A 244 18.30 9.84 -3.25
N PRO A 245 19.37 10.08 -4.05
CA PRO A 245 20.74 9.71 -3.70
C PRO A 245 21.27 10.41 -2.44
N GLU A 246 20.68 11.55 -2.07
CA GLU A 246 21.05 12.31 -0.87
C GLU A 246 20.46 11.74 0.44
N LEU A 247 19.55 10.77 0.35
CA LEU A 247 19.01 10.06 1.51
C LEU A 247 19.90 8.86 1.85
N SER A 248 20.25 8.70 3.12
CA SER A 248 21.06 7.57 3.60
C SER A 248 20.26 6.71 4.56
N PHE A 249 20.14 5.42 4.25
CA PHE A 249 19.49 4.42 5.09
C PHE A 249 20.52 3.42 5.61
N LYS A 250 20.41 3.04 6.88
CA LYS A 250 21.23 1.99 7.50
C LYS A 250 20.74 0.59 7.14
N GLY A 251 19.52 0.48 6.63
CA GLY A 251 19.00 -0.76 6.06
C GLY A 251 17.52 -0.69 5.75
N ALA A 252 17.00 -1.74 5.11
CA ALA A 252 15.58 -1.91 4.90
C ALA A 252 15.14 -3.36 5.18
N VAL A 253 13.99 -3.52 5.81
CA VAL A 253 13.40 -4.82 6.15
C VAL A 253 12.06 -4.98 5.46
N ALA A 254 11.92 -6.04 4.67
CA ALA A 254 10.69 -6.35 3.96
C ALA A 254 10.31 -7.82 4.15
N GLY A 255 9.04 -8.10 4.44
CA GLY A 255 8.60 -9.48 4.59
C GLY A 255 7.26 -9.82 3.95
N GLY A 256 7.09 -11.10 3.63
CA GLY A 256 5.89 -11.57 2.93
C GLY A 256 5.69 -10.83 1.59
N THR A 257 6.80 -10.55 0.90
CA THR A 257 6.87 -9.49 -0.13
C THR A 257 6.21 -9.91 -1.44
N PRO A 258 5.14 -9.24 -1.87
CA PRO A 258 4.59 -9.38 -3.21
C PRO A 258 5.55 -8.74 -4.21
N THR A 259 6.15 -9.53 -5.09
CA THR A 259 7.26 -9.10 -5.97
C THR A 259 6.96 -9.31 -7.45
N ASP A 260 5.93 -10.06 -7.80
CA ASP A 260 5.61 -10.37 -9.19
C ASP A 260 4.11 -10.59 -9.34
N TYR A 261 3.48 -9.74 -10.14
CA TYR A 261 2.06 -9.83 -10.45
C TYR A 261 1.67 -11.17 -11.09
N ALA A 262 2.56 -11.80 -11.86
CA ALA A 262 2.29 -13.10 -12.46
C ALA A 262 2.24 -14.22 -11.42
N LEU A 263 3.09 -14.14 -10.39
CA LEU A 263 3.03 -15.09 -9.28
C LEU A 263 1.76 -14.87 -8.44
N LEU A 264 1.39 -13.61 -8.19
CA LEU A 264 0.18 -13.28 -7.45
C LEU A 264 -1.09 -13.65 -8.21
N TYR A 265 -1.12 -13.47 -9.53
CA TYR A 265 -2.22 -13.93 -10.38
C TYR A 265 -2.45 -15.44 -10.17
N ARG A 266 -1.39 -16.25 -10.22
CA ARG A 266 -1.50 -17.71 -10.02
C ARG A 266 -1.92 -18.11 -8.60
N SER A 267 -1.52 -17.37 -7.56
CA SER A 267 -1.84 -17.73 -6.16
C SER A 267 -3.14 -17.10 -5.63
N MET A 268 -3.54 -15.94 -6.15
CA MET A 268 -4.64 -15.14 -5.60
C MET A 268 -5.87 -15.08 -6.51
N ASN A 269 -5.72 -15.15 -7.84
CA ASN A 269 -6.87 -15.15 -8.75
C ASN A 269 -7.73 -16.41 -8.55
N SER A 270 -9.06 -16.26 -8.55
CA SER A 270 -10.00 -17.34 -8.22
C SER A 270 -9.73 -18.06 -6.88
N ALA A 271 -9.00 -17.43 -5.96
CA ALA A 271 -8.66 -17.97 -4.64
C ALA A 271 -9.09 -17.01 -3.52
N LEU A 272 -8.79 -17.35 -2.26
CA LEU A 272 -9.12 -16.50 -1.11
C LEU A 272 -8.48 -15.10 -1.16
N GLY A 273 -7.42 -14.94 -1.96
CA GLY A 273 -6.79 -13.64 -2.21
C GLY A 273 -7.49 -12.78 -3.27
N SER A 274 -8.52 -13.27 -3.96
CA SER A 274 -9.01 -12.64 -5.20
C SER A 274 -9.52 -11.21 -5.00
N GLY A 275 -10.08 -10.88 -3.83
CA GLY A 275 -10.56 -9.54 -3.51
C GLY A 275 -9.43 -8.52 -3.33
N LEU A 276 -8.32 -8.91 -2.69
CA LEU A 276 -7.13 -8.07 -2.59
C LEU A 276 -6.38 -8.00 -3.91
N PHE A 277 -6.36 -9.09 -4.69
CA PHE A 277 -5.79 -9.08 -6.04
C PHE A 277 -6.57 -8.12 -6.96
N ALA A 278 -7.90 -8.13 -6.92
CA ALA A 278 -8.74 -7.17 -7.64
C ALA A 278 -8.47 -5.72 -7.21
N ALA A 279 -8.33 -5.47 -5.90
CA ALA A 279 -7.97 -4.15 -5.40
C ALA A 279 -6.59 -3.71 -5.89
N ALA A 280 -5.61 -4.61 -5.93
CA ALA A 280 -4.28 -4.32 -6.46
C ALA A 280 -4.35 -3.99 -7.96
N THR A 281 -5.13 -4.75 -8.75
CA THR A 281 -5.38 -4.46 -10.18
C THR A 281 -6.04 -3.11 -10.40
N ILE A 282 -7.00 -2.72 -9.56
CA ILE A 282 -7.61 -1.38 -9.60
C ILE A 282 -6.57 -0.30 -9.25
N GLY A 283 -5.75 -0.54 -8.23
CA GLY A 283 -4.65 0.36 -7.85
C GLY A 283 -3.65 0.57 -9.00
N GLN A 284 -3.27 -0.49 -9.71
CA GLN A 284 -2.45 -0.40 -10.91
C GLN A 284 -3.14 0.40 -12.01
N ALA A 285 -4.41 0.16 -12.29
CA ALA A 285 -5.15 0.90 -13.31
C ALA A 285 -5.27 2.41 -13.03
N ARG A 286 -5.03 2.85 -11.78
CA ARG A 286 -4.96 4.28 -11.44
C ARG A 286 -3.64 4.94 -11.84
N GLU A 287 -2.56 4.18 -11.92
CA GLU A 287 -1.23 4.63 -12.36
C GLU A 287 -0.94 4.27 -13.84
N TYR A 288 -1.62 3.24 -14.37
CA TYR A 288 -1.52 2.74 -15.73
C TYR A 288 -2.92 2.73 -16.39
N PRO A 289 -3.44 3.89 -16.84
CA PRO A 289 -4.83 4.01 -17.30
C PRO A 289 -5.20 3.11 -18.49
N ASP A 290 -4.23 2.73 -19.33
CA ASP A 290 -4.43 1.80 -20.46
C ASP A 290 -5.02 0.45 -20.02
N MET A 291 -4.81 0.04 -18.76
CA MET A 291 -5.45 -1.14 -18.19
C MET A 291 -6.97 -1.11 -18.26
N LEU A 292 -7.60 0.06 -18.32
CA LEU A 292 -9.05 0.20 -18.40
C LEU A 292 -9.63 -0.39 -19.69
N GLU A 293 -8.83 -0.53 -20.75
CA GLU A 293 -9.22 -1.26 -21.96
C GLU A 293 -9.50 -2.74 -21.68
N LEU A 294 -8.84 -3.32 -20.67
CA LEU A 294 -9.04 -4.71 -20.26
C LEU A 294 -10.30 -4.90 -19.42
N PHE A 295 -10.89 -3.83 -18.87
CA PHE A 295 -12.04 -3.94 -17.97
C PHE A 295 -13.31 -4.09 -18.79
N GLY A 296 -14.05 -5.19 -18.60
CA GLY A 296 -15.44 -5.27 -19.07
C GLY A 296 -16.31 -4.22 -18.35
N ASP A 297 -17.46 -3.85 -18.94
CA ASP A 297 -18.37 -2.87 -18.36
C ASP A 297 -18.85 -3.26 -16.95
N PHE A 298 -19.06 -4.56 -16.71
CA PHE A 298 -19.39 -5.06 -15.39
C PHE A 298 -18.22 -4.87 -14.42
N ALA A 299 -16.99 -5.19 -14.81
CA ALA A 299 -15.80 -4.95 -13.97
C ALA A 299 -15.64 -3.46 -13.61
N LEU A 300 -15.82 -2.57 -14.60
CA LEU A 300 -15.77 -1.14 -14.38
C LEU A 300 -16.87 -0.68 -13.42
N TYR A 301 -18.11 -1.08 -13.66
CA TYR A 301 -19.23 -0.74 -12.79
C TYR A 301 -18.97 -1.18 -11.34
N MET A 302 -18.52 -2.42 -11.13
CA MET A 302 -18.17 -2.92 -9.81
C MET A 302 -17.04 -2.12 -9.18
N THR A 303 -16.02 -1.74 -9.96
CA THR A 303 -14.93 -0.87 -9.51
C THR A 303 -15.47 0.45 -8.99
N THR A 304 -16.43 1.08 -9.70
CA THR A 304 -17.02 2.35 -9.24
C THR A 304 -17.72 2.25 -7.89
N LEU A 305 -18.24 1.06 -7.53
CA LEU A 305 -18.90 0.81 -6.25
C LEU A 305 -17.91 0.55 -5.10
N ILE A 306 -16.73 0.01 -5.42
CA ILE A 306 -15.73 -0.40 -4.41
C ILE A 306 -14.52 0.53 -4.30
N LYS A 307 -14.42 1.55 -5.17
CA LYS A 307 -13.27 2.47 -5.29
C LYS A 307 -12.88 3.22 -4.01
N ASP A 308 -13.68 3.13 -2.96
CA ASP A 308 -13.45 3.78 -1.66
C ASP A 308 -13.30 2.79 -0.49
N LEU A 309 -13.31 1.48 -0.75
CA LEU A 309 -13.29 0.48 0.32
C LEU A 309 -11.91 0.38 1.00
N PRO A 310 -11.88 0.21 2.34
CA PRO A 310 -10.66 -0.15 3.05
C PRO A 310 -10.34 -1.65 2.92
N GLN A 311 -9.16 -2.06 3.36
CA GLN A 311 -8.67 -3.44 3.28
C GLN A 311 -9.65 -4.53 3.80
N PRO A 312 -10.30 -4.42 4.98
CA PRO A 312 -11.08 -5.54 5.52
C PRO A 312 -12.21 -6.05 4.59
N PRO A 313 -13.11 -5.22 4.05
CA PRO A 313 -14.11 -5.69 3.09
C PRO A 313 -13.50 -6.20 1.78
N LEU A 314 -12.38 -5.62 1.32
CA LEU A 314 -11.68 -6.10 0.12
C LEU A 314 -11.11 -7.51 0.34
N ALA A 315 -10.58 -7.79 1.53
CA ALA A 315 -10.15 -9.13 1.91
C ALA A 315 -11.33 -10.11 2.03
N VAL A 316 -12.44 -9.70 2.65
CA VAL A 316 -13.66 -10.52 2.76
C VAL A 316 -14.26 -10.83 1.38
N ALA A 317 -14.17 -9.91 0.41
CA ALA A 317 -14.61 -10.14 -0.96
C ALA A 317 -13.88 -11.32 -1.63
N GLY A 318 -12.67 -11.67 -1.17
CA GLY A 318 -11.93 -12.87 -1.61
C GLY A 318 -12.65 -14.20 -1.32
N LEU A 319 -13.60 -14.24 -0.38
CA LEU A 319 -14.44 -15.43 -0.16
C LEU A 319 -15.25 -15.82 -1.39
N ALA A 320 -15.54 -14.86 -2.29
CA ALA A 320 -16.24 -15.11 -3.53
C ALA A 320 -15.37 -15.88 -4.55
N ARG A 321 -14.04 -15.84 -4.44
CA ARG A 321 -13.10 -16.55 -5.35
C ARG A 321 -13.36 -16.27 -6.83
N ILE A 322 -13.67 -15.01 -7.12
CA ILE A 322 -13.93 -14.55 -8.48
C ILE A 322 -12.64 -14.67 -9.28
N ASP A 323 -12.75 -15.29 -10.45
CA ASP A 323 -11.73 -15.24 -11.49
C ASP A 323 -11.85 -13.88 -12.20
N LEU A 324 -10.81 -13.06 -12.18
CA LEU A 324 -10.85 -11.74 -12.80
C LEU A 324 -10.87 -11.82 -14.34
N ASP A 325 -10.44 -12.92 -14.94
CA ASP A 325 -10.36 -13.06 -16.39
C ASP A 325 -11.75 -13.06 -17.02
N VAL A 326 -12.72 -13.66 -16.35
CA VAL A 326 -14.11 -13.70 -16.84
C VAL A 326 -14.79 -12.33 -16.76
N LEU A 327 -14.17 -11.35 -16.08
CA LEU A 327 -14.66 -9.98 -15.99
C LEU A 327 -14.01 -9.05 -17.03
N ALA A 328 -13.01 -9.52 -17.75
CA ALA A 328 -12.28 -8.72 -18.72
C ALA A 328 -13.08 -8.49 -20.03
N ALA A 329 -12.68 -7.46 -20.76
CA ALA A 329 -13.24 -7.12 -22.07
C ALA A 329 -12.73 -8.03 -23.19
N ILE A 330 -11.59 -8.69 -22.97
CA ILE A 330 -10.89 -9.53 -23.94
C ILE A 330 -10.63 -10.94 -23.37
N PRO A 331 -10.49 -11.97 -24.22
CA PRO A 331 -9.97 -13.26 -23.78
C PRO A 331 -8.51 -13.12 -23.32
N GLU A 332 -8.13 -13.94 -22.34
CA GLU A 332 -6.75 -14.04 -21.83
C GLU A 332 -6.12 -12.66 -21.50
N PRO A 333 -6.79 -11.82 -20.69
CA PRO A 333 -6.37 -10.43 -20.46
C PRO A 333 -4.96 -10.35 -19.86
N PHE A 334 -4.57 -11.36 -19.08
CA PHE A 334 -3.25 -11.45 -18.46
C PHE A 334 -2.11 -11.60 -19.48
N GLU A 335 -2.37 -12.21 -20.64
CA GLU A 335 -1.39 -12.41 -21.71
C GLU A 335 -1.34 -11.22 -22.69
N SER A 336 -2.23 -10.24 -22.54
CA SER A 336 -2.25 -9.04 -23.38
C SER A 336 -0.99 -8.19 -23.21
N THR A 337 -0.62 -7.45 -24.26
CA THR A 337 0.51 -6.51 -24.21
C THR A 337 0.35 -5.48 -23.10
N ILE A 338 -0.87 -4.98 -22.86
CA ILE A 338 -1.16 -4.03 -21.79
C ILE A 338 -0.82 -4.65 -20.43
N ALA A 339 -1.30 -5.87 -20.15
CA ALA A 339 -1.03 -6.54 -18.88
C ALA A 339 0.46 -6.86 -18.71
N GLN A 340 1.12 -7.40 -19.72
CA GLN A 340 2.54 -7.75 -19.67
C GLN A 340 3.44 -6.52 -19.46
N ASN A 341 3.11 -5.38 -20.06
CA ASN A 341 3.82 -4.12 -19.82
C ASN A 341 3.70 -3.68 -18.36
N VAL A 342 2.49 -3.73 -17.78
CA VAL A 342 2.27 -3.35 -16.38
C VAL A 342 2.95 -4.32 -15.42
N ILE A 343 2.92 -5.63 -15.69
CA ILE A 343 3.62 -6.64 -14.89
C ILE A 343 5.11 -6.38 -14.89
N ALA A 344 5.71 -6.13 -16.07
CA ALA A 344 7.13 -5.83 -16.20
C ALA A 344 7.50 -4.52 -15.46
N ALA A 345 6.68 -3.48 -15.60
CA ALA A 345 6.89 -2.19 -14.93
C ALA A 345 6.77 -2.27 -13.40
N ASN A 346 6.04 -3.25 -12.85
CA ASN A 346 5.80 -3.41 -11.41
C ASN A 346 6.56 -4.60 -10.80
N LYS A 347 7.61 -5.09 -11.45
CA LYS A 347 8.49 -6.14 -10.93
C LYS A 347 9.81 -5.54 -10.39
N PRO A 348 10.02 -5.46 -9.06
CA PRO A 348 11.30 -5.02 -8.49
C PRO A 348 12.42 -6.03 -8.81
N GLY A 349 13.65 -5.55 -8.73
CA GLY A 349 14.88 -6.28 -9.04
C GLY A 349 15.70 -5.68 -10.18
N ALA A 350 15.22 -4.63 -10.85
CA ALA A 350 15.91 -4.00 -11.97
C ALA A 350 17.21 -3.29 -11.54
N ALA A 351 17.17 -2.61 -10.39
CA ALA A 351 18.34 -1.98 -9.78
C ALA A 351 18.58 -2.55 -8.37
N ALA A 352 19.85 -2.58 -7.95
CA ALA A 352 20.24 -3.02 -6.61
C ALA A 352 20.13 -1.88 -5.59
N PRO A 353 19.57 -2.13 -4.39
CA PRO A 353 19.68 -1.20 -3.28
C PRO A 353 21.14 -1.09 -2.83
N VAL A 354 21.51 0.10 -2.32
CA VAL A 354 22.86 0.39 -1.79
C VAL A 354 22.95 0.22 -0.28
N MET A 355 21.82 0.07 0.42
CA MET A 355 21.77 -0.24 1.84
C MET A 355 21.61 -1.75 2.08
N PRO A 356 22.04 -2.29 3.24
CA PRO A 356 21.74 -3.66 3.62
C PRO A 356 20.24 -3.93 3.66
N ILE A 357 19.83 -5.09 3.15
CA ILE A 357 18.43 -5.53 3.13
C ILE A 357 18.25 -6.79 3.94
N LEU A 358 17.18 -6.87 4.75
CA LEU A 358 16.67 -8.13 5.27
C LEU A 358 15.34 -8.45 4.58
N LEU A 359 15.31 -9.53 3.80
CA LEU A 359 14.05 -10.13 3.36
C LEU A 359 13.68 -11.30 4.27
N TYR A 360 12.42 -11.38 4.68
CA TYR A 360 11.91 -12.52 5.45
C TYR A 360 10.59 -13.05 4.89
N HIS A 361 10.37 -14.36 4.97
CA HIS A 361 9.17 -14.97 4.35
C HIS A 361 8.73 -16.21 5.09
N GLY A 362 7.42 -16.46 5.11
CA GLY A 362 6.85 -17.75 5.52
C GLY A 362 7.33 -18.82 4.53
N SER A 363 8.25 -19.67 4.97
CA SER A 363 8.95 -20.60 4.08
C SER A 363 8.40 -22.01 4.18
N ARG A 364 8.21 -22.65 3.01
CA ARG A 364 7.82 -24.07 2.94
C ARG A 364 8.92 -25.00 3.46
N ASP A 365 10.16 -24.53 3.48
CA ASP A 365 11.30 -25.27 4.02
C ASP A 365 11.31 -25.27 5.57
N ARG A 366 10.51 -24.39 6.20
CA ARG A 366 10.41 -24.26 7.67
C ARG A 366 9.10 -24.82 8.22
N PHE A 367 7.98 -24.62 7.54
CA PHE A 367 6.68 -25.19 7.88
C PHE A 367 5.70 -25.09 6.69
N ILE A 368 4.41 -24.82 6.91
CA ILE A 368 3.38 -24.70 5.85
C ILE A 368 3.72 -23.67 4.75
N GLY A 369 4.56 -22.68 5.03
CA GLY A 369 4.91 -21.60 4.11
C GLY A 369 3.75 -20.65 3.77
N ASP A 370 4.09 -19.51 3.18
CA ASP A 370 3.11 -18.52 2.75
C ASP A 370 2.27 -19.04 1.56
N GLN A 371 0.97 -19.13 1.77
CA GLN A 371 -0.01 -19.62 0.78
C GLN A 371 -0.66 -18.48 -0.02
N PHE A 372 -0.44 -17.23 0.38
CA PHE A 372 -0.98 -16.05 -0.31
C PHE A 372 0.07 -15.44 -1.23
N VAL A 373 1.26 -15.15 -0.68
CA VAL A 373 2.36 -14.51 -1.39
C VAL A 373 3.49 -15.53 -1.63
N PRO A 374 3.74 -15.95 -2.88
CA PRO A 374 4.72 -17.00 -3.16
C PRO A 374 6.16 -16.61 -2.76
N GLU A 375 6.79 -17.44 -1.92
CA GLU A 375 8.21 -17.29 -1.50
C GLU A 375 9.19 -17.22 -2.68
N GLN A 376 8.85 -17.88 -3.80
CA GLN A 376 9.63 -17.87 -5.04
C GLN A 376 9.96 -16.44 -5.50
N GLY A 377 9.02 -15.51 -5.39
CA GLY A 377 9.24 -14.13 -5.80
C GLY A 377 10.29 -13.43 -4.95
N ALA A 378 10.25 -13.63 -3.62
CA ALA A 378 11.28 -13.10 -2.72
C ALA A 378 12.66 -13.72 -3.00
N LYS A 379 12.73 -15.04 -3.23
CA LYS A 379 13.97 -15.73 -3.63
C LYS A 379 14.56 -15.18 -4.94
N ALA A 380 13.72 -14.95 -5.95
CA ALA A 380 14.13 -14.36 -7.23
C ALA A 380 14.63 -12.91 -7.08
N LEU A 381 13.98 -12.10 -6.24
CA LEU A 381 14.43 -10.74 -5.93
C LEU A 381 15.81 -10.73 -5.26
N ILE A 382 16.03 -11.63 -4.29
CA ILE A 382 17.31 -11.79 -3.60
C ILE A 382 18.42 -12.12 -4.59
N GLU A 383 18.20 -13.09 -5.48
CA GLU A 383 19.16 -13.47 -6.50
C GLU A 383 19.47 -12.29 -7.44
N SER A 384 18.42 -11.62 -7.93
CA SER A 384 18.55 -10.46 -8.82
C SER A 384 19.37 -9.33 -8.20
N TRP A 385 19.15 -9.01 -6.92
CA TRP A 385 19.88 -7.96 -6.22
C TRP A 385 21.30 -8.36 -5.84
N ARG A 386 21.52 -9.58 -5.34
CA ARG A 386 22.87 -10.08 -5.03
C ARG A 386 23.75 -10.16 -6.28
N SER A 387 23.19 -10.55 -7.43
CA SER A 387 23.91 -10.55 -8.71
C SER A 387 24.38 -9.17 -9.15
N LYS A 388 23.75 -8.10 -8.63
CA LYS A 388 24.08 -6.69 -8.86
C LYS A 388 24.87 -6.06 -7.71
N GLY A 389 25.38 -6.86 -6.76
CA GLY A 389 26.25 -6.41 -5.67
C GLY A 389 25.54 -5.96 -4.38
N ALA A 390 24.22 -6.11 -4.27
CA ALA A 390 23.51 -5.73 -3.05
C ALA A 390 23.77 -6.70 -1.89
N THR A 391 23.87 -6.16 -0.68
CA THR A 391 23.92 -6.96 0.56
C THR A 391 22.50 -7.30 1.00
N VAL A 392 22.09 -8.55 0.78
CA VAL A 392 20.76 -9.03 1.13
C VAL A 392 20.85 -10.23 2.06
N ASP A 393 20.30 -10.11 3.26
CA ASP A 393 20.03 -11.21 4.19
C ASP A 393 18.67 -11.84 3.88
N TYR A 394 18.58 -13.16 4.06
CA TYR A 394 17.31 -13.87 3.93
C TYR A 394 16.97 -14.65 5.20
N LEU A 395 15.79 -14.39 5.76
CA LEU A 395 15.27 -15.06 6.95
C LEU A 395 13.99 -15.85 6.59
N PRO A 396 14.11 -17.14 6.28
CA PRO A 396 12.95 -18.02 6.17
C PRO A 396 12.39 -18.32 7.57
N VAL A 397 11.09 -18.11 7.78
CA VAL A 397 10.40 -18.35 9.05
C VAL A 397 9.27 -19.37 8.90
N PRO A 398 8.90 -20.11 9.96
CA PRO A 398 7.72 -20.97 9.94
C PRO A 398 6.43 -20.15 9.88
N GLY A 399 5.38 -20.74 9.31
CA GLY A 399 4.02 -20.19 9.26
C GLY A 399 3.57 -19.77 7.87
N GLU A 400 2.26 -19.54 7.76
CA GLU A 400 1.66 -18.87 6.60
C GLU A 400 1.80 -17.35 6.72
N HIS A 401 1.17 -16.59 5.82
CA HIS A 401 1.32 -15.14 5.69
C HIS A 401 1.12 -14.35 6.99
N LEU A 402 0.25 -14.75 7.92
CA LEU A 402 0.04 -14.01 9.17
C LEU A 402 0.97 -14.48 10.30
N ILE A 403 1.11 -15.80 10.46
CA ILE A 403 2.00 -16.40 11.47
C ILE A 403 3.45 -16.00 11.22
N ALA A 404 3.90 -16.00 9.97
CA ALA A 404 5.25 -15.57 9.59
C ALA A 404 5.54 -14.12 10.03
N ALA A 405 4.54 -13.23 9.90
CA ALA A 405 4.66 -11.83 10.30
C ALA A 405 5.00 -11.71 11.79
N GLY A 406 4.23 -12.40 12.65
CA GLY A 406 4.43 -12.39 14.09
C GLY A 406 5.69 -13.13 14.53
N TRP A 407 5.98 -14.28 13.91
CA TRP A 407 7.13 -15.12 14.24
C TRP A 407 8.46 -14.40 13.97
N ALA A 408 8.53 -13.63 12.89
CA ALA A 408 9.74 -12.89 12.51
C ALA A 408 10.01 -11.67 13.41
N MET A 409 9.01 -11.15 14.13
CA MET A 409 9.11 -9.85 14.83
C MET A 409 10.34 -9.73 15.74
N PRO A 410 10.69 -10.71 16.61
CA PRO A 410 11.86 -10.57 17.47
C PRO A 410 13.17 -10.48 16.68
N SER A 411 13.30 -11.24 15.59
CA SER A 411 14.48 -11.24 14.73
C SER A 411 14.58 -9.95 13.91
N VAL A 412 13.46 -9.48 13.36
CA VAL A 412 13.37 -8.22 12.62
C VAL A 412 13.73 -7.03 13.52
N LEU A 413 13.20 -6.97 14.74
CA LEU A 413 13.56 -5.93 15.71
C LEU A 413 15.04 -5.95 16.07
N ARG A 414 15.65 -7.14 16.24
CA ARG A 414 17.09 -7.26 16.51
C ARG A 414 17.93 -6.80 15.32
N TRP A 415 17.52 -7.14 14.09
CA TRP A 415 18.22 -6.71 12.88
C TRP A 415 18.17 -5.19 12.70
N MET A 416 16.98 -4.58 12.84
CA MET A 416 16.82 -3.12 12.74
C MET A 416 17.68 -2.38 13.77
N ARG A 417 17.71 -2.89 15.00
CA ARG A 417 18.57 -2.39 16.08
C ARG A 417 20.06 -2.43 15.73
N GLY A 418 20.53 -3.58 15.24
CA GLY A 418 21.90 -3.74 14.78
C GLY A 418 22.26 -2.75 13.67
N ALA A 419 21.36 -2.54 12.70
CA ALA A 419 21.55 -1.55 11.63
C ALA A 419 21.59 -0.10 12.17
N LEU A 420 20.74 0.21 13.16
CA LEU A 420 20.67 1.54 13.76
C LEU A 420 21.80 1.83 14.77
N GLY A 421 22.53 0.81 15.23
CA GLY A 421 23.62 0.95 16.20
C GLY A 421 23.16 1.08 17.65
N ASP A 422 22.01 0.50 18.01
CA ASP A 422 21.38 0.51 19.35
C ASP A 422 21.01 -0.90 19.85
#